data_AF-A0A355F962-F1
#
_entry.id   AF-A0A355F962-F1
#
_cell.length_a   1.000
_cell.length_b   1.000
_cell.length_c   1.000
_cell.angle_alpha   90.00
_cell.angle_beta   90.00
_cell.angle_gamma   90.00
#
_symmetry.space_group_name_H-M   'P 1'
#
loop_
_entity.id
_entity.type
_entity.pdbx_description
1 polymer ?
#
loop_
_entity_poly.entity_id
_entity_poly.type
_entity_poly.pdbx_seq_one_letter_code
_entity_poly.pdbx_strand_id
1 'polypeptide(L)'
;MSTRIVEIRQNILNKNDLLARRLRDGFTAAGVFTVNLVSSPGTGKTAFLQRTLKELLERGTRVAALVGDLETDNDARRLAASGAPVRQINTHGRCHLEAEMIESHLAGWDVADYDFLFIENVGNLVCPSSYDLGESLRVVMLSVTEGEDKPL
;
A
#
# COMPACT_ATOMS: atom_id res chain seq x y z
N MET A 1 34.68 4.25 8.22
CA MET A 1 33.79 5.12 7.39
C MET A 1 32.37 4.57 7.21
N SER A 2 31.91 3.56 7.97
CA SER A 2 30.57 2.94 7.80
C SER A 2 29.48 3.50 8.74
N THR A 3 29.85 4.04 9.90
CA THR A 3 28.92 4.42 10.99
C THR A 3 27.87 5.45 10.58
N ARG A 4 28.27 6.51 9.86
CA ARG A 4 27.35 7.59 9.45
C ARG A 4 26.25 7.12 8.50
N ILE A 5 26.54 6.17 7.61
CA ILE A 5 25.54 5.63 6.67
C ILE A 5 24.54 4.74 7.41
N VAL A 6 25.01 3.95 8.37
CA VAL A 6 24.17 3.09 9.20
C VAL A 6 23.24 3.94 10.09
N GLU A 7 23.76 4.97 10.75
CA GLU A 7 22.96 5.89 11.57
C GLU A 7 21.88 6.60 10.77
N ILE A 8 22.21 7.10 9.57
CA ILE A 8 21.22 7.76 8.70
C ILE A 8 20.09 6.78 8.32
N ARG A 9 20.41 5.55 7.91
CA ARG A 9 19.39 4.53 7.59
C ARG A 9 18.50 4.20 8.78
N GLN A 10 19.09 4.02 9.96
CA GLN A 10 18.33 3.74 11.19
C GLN A 10 17.41 4.90 11.56
N ASN A 11 17.89 6.14 11.44
CA ASN A 11 17.07 7.32 11.74
C ASN A 11 15.88 7.47 10.77
N ILE A 12 16.07 7.16 9.47
CA ILE A 12 14.98 7.18 8.49
C ILE A 12 13.93 6.11 8.82
N LEU A 13 14.35 4.87 9.08
CA LEU A 13 13.43 3.79 9.45
C LEU A 13 12.69 4.10 10.76
N ASN A 14 13.38 4.66 11.75
CA ASN A 14 12.76 5.12 12.99
C ASN A 14 11.70 6.21 12.74
N LYS A 15 11.94 7.17 11.83
CA LYS A 15 10.92 8.16 11.43
C LYS A 15 9.71 7.47 10.81
N ASN A 16 9.93 6.54 9.87
CA ASN A 16 8.85 5.81 9.21
C ASN A 16 8.01 5.03 10.22
N ASP A 17 8.63 4.30 11.14
CA ASP A 17 7.93 3.48 12.14
C ASP A 17 7.06 4.33 13.09
N LEU A 18 7.53 5.51 13.47
CA LEU A 18 6.74 6.45 14.28
C LEU A 18 5.50 6.94 13.52
N LEU A 19 5.64 7.26 12.23
CA LEU A 19 4.51 7.66 11.38
C LEU A 19 3.55 6.49 11.15
N ALA A 20 4.06 5.30 10.86
CA ALA A 20 3.27 4.09 10.64
C ALA A 20 2.43 3.73 11.88
N ARG A 21 3.01 3.83 13.08
CA ARG A 21 2.27 3.63 14.34
C ARG A 21 1.12 4.63 14.48
N ARG A 22 1.37 5.92 14.22
CA ARG A 22 0.31 6.94 14.27
C ARG A 22 -0.80 6.67 13.27
N LEU A 23 -0.47 6.28 12.05
CA LEU A 23 -1.45 5.91 11.03
C LEU A 23 -2.28 4.72 11.49
N ARG A 24 -1.64 3.66 11.99
CA ARG A 24 -2.31 2.48 12.54
C ARG A 24 -3.28 2.84 13.66
N ASP A 25 -2.86 3.67 14.60
CA ASP A 25 -3.70 4.12 15.71
C ASP A 25 -4.91 4.92 15.18
N GLY A 26 -4.70 5.78 14.19
CA GLY A 26 -5.76 6.53 13.51
C GLY A 26 -6.76 5.64 12.78
N PHE A 27 -6.28 4.66 12.00
CA PHE A 27 -7.14 3.68 11.33
C PHE A 27 -7.95 2.85 12.32
N THR A 28 -7.30 2.38 13.40
CA THR A 28 -7.93 1.59 14.45
C THR A 28 -9.02 2.40 15.17
N ALA A 29 -8.73 3.65 15.52
CA ALA A 29 -9.70 4.54 16.17
C ALA A 29 -10.90 4.86 15.25
N ALA A 30 -10.68 4.97 13.94
CA ALA A 30 -11.72 5.18 12.95
C ALA A 30 -12.47 3.90 12.55
N GLY A 31 -12.05 2.73 13.03
CA GLY A 31 -12.65 1.44 12.68
C GLY A 31 -12.36 0.95 11.26
N VAL A 32 -11.30 1.46 10.63
CA VAL A 32 -10.92 1.16 9.24
C VAL A 32 -9.93 0.01 9.20
N PHE A 33 -10.23 -1.03 8.43
CA PHE A 33 -9.31 -2.14 8.21
C PHE A 33 -8.40 -1.86 7.01
N THR A 34 -7.10 -1.77 7.23
CA THR A 34 -6.15 -1.37 6.19
C THR A 34 -5.33 -2.55 5.68
N VAL A 35 -5.26 -2.71 4.36
CA VAL A 35 -4.64 -3.86 3.70
C VAL A 35 -3.56 -3.41 2.72
N ASN A 36 -2.32 -3.85 2.94
CA ASN A 36 -1.18 -3.57 2.07
C ASN A 36 -0.88 -4.78 1.19
N LEU A 37 -1.07 -4.64 -0.13
CA LEU A 37 -0.77 -5.65 -1.13
C LEU A 37 0.65 -5.46 -1.68
N VAL A 38 1.51 -6.45 -1.48
CA VAL A 38 2.91 -6.48 -1.95
C VAL A 38 3.13 -7.68 -2.87
N SER A 39 3.87 -7.50 -3.96
CA SER A 39 4.15 -8.56 -4.94
C SER A 39 5.32 -8.19 -5.84
N SER A 40 5.75 -9.09 -6.73
CA SER A 40 6.58 -8.74 -7.89
C SER A 40 5.78 -7.91 -8.91
N PRO A 41 6.44 -7.21 -9.86
CA PRO A 41 5.75 -6.65 -11.02
C PRO A 41 4.98 -7.73 -11.78
N GLY A 42 3.78 -7.41 -12.27
CA GLY A 42 3.01 -8.32 -13.13
C GLY A 42 2.28 -9.47 -12.43
N THR A 43 2.39 -9.65 -11.10
CA THR A 43 1.69 -10.72 -10.35
C THR A 43 0.17 -10.63 -10.42
N GLY A 44 -0.39 -9.47 -10.79
CA GLY A 44 -1.84 -9.27 -10.95
C GLY A 44 -2.53 -8.53 -9.80
N LYS A 45 -1.78 -7.81 -8.95
CA LYS A 45 -2.33 -7.00 -7.83
C LYS A 45 -3.50 -6.12 -8.25
N THR A 46 -3.31 -5.30 -9.29
CA THR A 46 -4.34 -4.37 -9.78
C THR A 46 -5.60 -5.09 -10.24
N ALA A 47 -5.46 -6.24 -10.92
CA ALA A 47 -6.61 -7.00 -11.39
C ALA A 47 -7.39 -7.64 -10.23
N PHE A 48 -6.67 -8.18 -9.25
CA PHE A 48 -7.25 -8.68 -8.01
C PHE A 48 -7.99 -7.56 -7.28
N LEU A 49 -7.30 -6.45 -7.02
CA LEU A 49 -7.85 -5.34 -6.25
C LEU A 49 -9.04 -4.67 -6.94
N GLN A 50 -9.00 -4.48 -8.27
CA GLN A 50 -10.12 -3.95 -9.04
C GLN A 50 -11.39 -4.78 -8.82
N ARG A 51 -11.26 -6.12 -8.86
CA ARG A 51 -12.38 -7.04 -8.64
C ARG A 51 -12.85 -7.03 -7.19
N THR A 52 -11.91 -7.04 -6.23
CA THR A 52 -12.22 -6.97 -4.80
C THR A 52 -12.99 -5.69 -4.45
N LEU A 53 -12.53 -4.52 -4.91
CA LEU A 53 -13.20 -3.25 -4.66
C LEU A 53 -14.63 -3.24 -5.22
N LYS A 54 -14.80 -3.72 -6.46
CA LYS A 54 -16.12 -3.80 -7.10
C LYS A 54 -17.08 -4.71 -6.31
N GLU A 55 -16.64 -5.92 -5.97
CA GLU A 55 -17.47 -6.88 -5.24
C GLU A 55 -17.82 -6.41 -3.82
N LEU A 56 -16.92 -5.66 -3.15
CA LEU A 56 -17.18 -5.08 -1.84
C LEU A 56 -18.18 -3.92 -1.92
N LEU A 57 -18.07 -3.04 -2.92
CA LEU A 57 -19.04 -1.98 -3.17
C LEU A 57 -20.44 -2.53 -3.46
N GLU A 58 -20.54 -3.58 -4.29
CA GLU A 58 -21.81 -4.25 -4.60
C GLU A 58 -22.48 -4.85 -3.34
N ARG A 59 -21.68 -5.19 -2.32
CA ARG A 59 -22.15 -5.67 -1.01
C ARG A 59 -22.45 -4.53 -0.02
N GLY A 60 -22.32 -3.27 -0.43
CA GLY A 60 -22.56 -2.10 0.41
C GLY A 60 -21.43 -1.78 1.38
N THR A 61 -20.23 -2.35 1.19
CA THR A 61 -19.05 -2.02 2.00
C THR A 61 -18.40 -0.75 1.47
N ARG A 62 -18.02 0.17 2.37
CA ARG A 62 -17.36 1.42 2.01
C ARG A 62 -15.87 1.14 1.85
N VAL A 63 -15.35 1.26 0.64
CA VAL A 63 -13.96 0.91 0.34
C VAL A 63 -13.26 2.02 -0.43
N ALA A 64 -11.97 2.17 -0.20
CA ALA A 64 -11.10 3.05 -0.98
C ALA A 64 -9.75 2.38 -1.25
N ALA A 65 -9.00 2.90 -2.22
CA ALA A 65 -7.66 2.43 -2.50
C ALA A 65 -6.64 3.56 -2.74
N LEU A 66 -5.43 3.32 -2.26
CA LEU A 66 -4.21 4.02 -2.65
C LEU A 66 -3.40 3.08 -3.53
N VAL A 67 -2.81 3.58 -4.61
CA VAL A 67 -1.96 2.78 -5.50
C VAL A 67 -0.61 3.46 -5.73
N GLY A 68 0.47 2.75 -5.44
CA GLY A 68 1.84 3.21 -5.64
C GLY A 68 2.42 2.71 -6.96
N ASP A 69 2.77 3.64 -7.85
CA ASP A 69 3.46 3.36 -9.11
C ASP A 69 4.63 4.35 -9.30
N LEU A 70 5.59 3.98 -10.15
CA LEU A 70 6.80 4.73 -10.46
C LEU A 70 6.52 5.95 -11.33
N GLU A 71 5.63 5.83 -12.31
CA GLU A 71 5.55 6.86 -13.35
C GLU A 71 4.18 7.01 -14.02
N THR A 72 3.32 5.99 -13.98
CA THR A 72 2.03 6.03 -14.70
C THR A 72 0.83 6.10 -13.77
N ASP A 73 -0.26 6.67 -14.26
CA ASP A 73 -1.58 6.65 -13.62
C ASP A 73 -2.44 5.48 -14.13
N ASN A 74 -1.84 4.51 -14.83
CA ASN A 74 -2.56 3.42 -15.50
C ASN A 74 -3.29 2.55 -14.47
N ASP A 75 -2.61 2.19 -13.38
CA ASP A 75 -3.23 1.34 -12.35
C ASP A 75 -4.31 2.10 -11.58
N ALA A 76 -4.12 3.38 -11.27
CA ALA A 76 -5.19 4.21 -10.71
C ALA A 76 -6.42 4.28 -11.61
N ARG A 77 -6.23 4.48 -12.93
CA ARG A 77 -7.34 4.50 -13.90
C ARG A 77 -8.08 3.15 -13.97
N ARG A 78 -7.34 2.05 -13.94
CA ARG A 78 -7.91 0.69 -13.92
C ARG A 78 -8.69 0.41 -12.66
N LEU A 79 -8.16 0.80 -11.49
CA LEU A 79 -8.84 0.64 -10.21
C LEU A 79 -10.07 1.55 -10.11
N ALA A 80 -10.03 2.78 -10.64
CA ALA A 80 -11.18 3.69 -10.62
C ALA A 80 -12.41 3.11 -11.36
N ALA A 81 -12.20 2.23 -12.34
CA ALA A 81 -13.29 1.51 -13.02
C ALA A 81 -14.07 0.55 -12.09
N SER A 82 -13.58 0.29 -10.87
CA SER A 82 -14.35 -0.42 -9.84
C SER A 82 -15.50 0.42 -9.25
N GLY A 83 -15.45 1.74 -9.40
CA GLY A 83 -16.37 2.69 -8.76
C GLY A 83 -15.92 3.16 -7.38
N ALA A 84 -14.85 2.59 -6.80
CA ALA A 84 -14.30 3.04 -5.52
C ALA A 84 -13.49 4.33 -5.67
N PRO A 85 -13.40 5.17 -4.62
CA PRO A 85 -12.41 6.23 -4.54
C PRO A 85 -10.99 5.64 -4.62
N VAL A 86 -10.21 6.14 -5.58
CA VAL A 86 -8.82 5.70 -5.81
C VAL A 86 -7.91 6.93 -5.89
N ARG A 87 -6.76 6.88 -5.21
CA ARG A 87 -5.69 7.88 -5.37
C ARG A 87 -4.38 7.23 -5.77
N GLN A 88 -3.75 7.80 -6.79
CA GLN A 88 -2.40 7.45 -7.20
C GLN A 88 -1.38 8.10 -6.27
N ILE A 89 -0.39 7.34 -5.85
CA ILE A 89 0.85 7.80 -5.23
C ILE A 89 1.94 7.67 -6.28
N ASN A 90 2.51 8.79 -6.71
CA ASN A 90 3.71 8.77 -7.55
C ASN A 90 4.93 8.61 -6.64
N THR A 91 5.64 7.51 -6.79
CA THR A 91 6.78 7.16 -5.93
C THR A 91 8.08 7.89 -6.34
N HIS A 92 8.08 8.54 -7.51
CA HIS A 92 9.21 9.29 -8.07
C HIS A 92 10.51 8.45 -8.14
N GLY A 93 10.40 7.21 -8.60
CA GLY A 93 11.53 6.29 -8.71
C GLY A 93 11.80 5.43 -7.46
N ARG A 94 11.04 5.61 -6.38
CA ARG A 94 11.18 4.76 -5.18
C ARG A 94 10.59 3.37 -5.41
N CYS A 95 11.30 2.34 -4.93
CA CYS A 95 10.89 0.93 -5.07
C CYS A 95 9.86 0.44 -4.03
N HIS A 96 9.33 1.35 -3.20
CA HIS A 96 8.41 1.06 -2.10
C HIS A 96 7.61 2.31 -1.73
N LEU A 97 6.53 2.12 -0.98
CA LEU A 97 5.82 3.18 -0.28
C LEU A 97 6.36 3.39 1.13
N GLU A 98 6.22 4.61 1.64
CA GLU A 98 6.57 5.01 3.01
C GLU A 98 5.33 5.59 3.71
N ALA A 99 5.29 5.54 5.05
CA ALA A 99 4.14 6.03 5.83
C ALA A 99 3.79 7.50 5.55
N GLU A 100 4.79 8.36 5.31
CA GLU A 100 4.58 9.78 4.95
C GLU A 100 3.84 9.95 3.61
N MET A 101 4.04 9.03 2.66
CA MET A 101 3.28 9.03 1.41
C MET A 101 1.82 8.67 1.67
N ILE A 102 1.55 7.73 2.56
CA ILE A 102 0.18 7.34 2.92
C ILE A 102 -0.52 8.51 3.60
N GLU A 103 0.10 9.09 4.63
CA GLU A 103 -0.45 10.23 5.37
C GLU A 103 -0.81 11.41 4.45
N SER A 104 0.12 11.79 3.56
CA SER A 104 -0.13 12.88 2.60
C SER A 104 -1.27 12.58 1.62
N HIS A 105 -1.41 11.34 1.15
CA HIS A 105 -2.44 10.96 0.19
C HIS A 105 -3.80 10.65 0.85
N LEU A 106 -3.87 10.66 2.18
CA LEU A 106 -5.13 10.67 2.92
C LEU A 106 -5.66 12.08 3.18
N ALA A 107 -4.88 13.13 2.92
CA ALA A 107 -5.34 14.50 3.14
C ALA A 107 -6.65 14.80 2.40
N GLY A 108 -7.67 15.27 3.12
CA GLY A 108 -9.00 15.56 2.58
C GLY A 108 -9.89 14.33 2.37
N TRP A 109 -9.45 13.14 2.75
CA TRP A 109 -10.35 12.01 3.02
C TRP A 109 -10.58 11.93 4.53
N ASP A 110 -11.83 11.74 4.94
CA ASP A 110 -12.11 11.25 6.29
C ASP A 110 -11.99 9.72 6.25
N VAL A 111 -10.99 9.18 6.95
CA VAL A 111 -10.77 7.74 6.97
C VAL A 111 -11.98 6.99 7.56
N ALA A 112 -12.75 7.63 8.45
CA ALA A 112 -13.95 7.03 9.05
C ALA A 112 -15.10 6.81 8.04
N ASP A 113 -15.00 7.38 6.84
CA ASP A 113 -15.94 7.13 5.74
C ASP A 113 -15.77 5.73 5.13
N TYR A 114 -14.71 4.99 5.47
CA TYR A 114 -14.39 3.70 4.88
C TYR A 114 -14.40 2.57 5.92
N ASP A 115 -14.82 1.37 5.50
CA ASP A 115 -14.64 0.14 6.26
C ASP A 115 -13.28 -0.51 5.92
N PHE A 116 -12.86 -0.39 4.65
CA PHE A 116 -11.55 -0.86 4.19
C PHE A 116 -10.79 0.20 3.40
N LEU A 117 -9.49 0.30 3.67
CA LEU A 117 -8.53 1.02 2.83
C LEU A 117 -7.50 0.04 2.29
N PHE A 118 -7.49 -0.13 0.98
CA PHE A 118 -6.48 -0.95 0.30
C PHE A 118 -5.30 -0.08 -0.13
N ILE A 119 -4.10 -0.62 0.01
CA ILE A 119 -2.86 -0.02 -0.46
C ILE A 119 -2.23 -1.02 -1.43
N GLU A 120 -2.27 -0.71 -2.72
CA GLU A 120 -1.48 -1.44 -3.72
C GLU A 120 -0.07 -0.88 -3.72
N ASN A 121 0.89 -1.64 -3.19
CA ASN A 121 2.28 -1.21 -3.13
C ASN A 121 2.97 -1.35 -4.50
N VAL A 122 4.16 -0.76 -4.62
CA VAL A 122 5.02 -0.92 -5.79
C VAL A 122 5.32 -2.42 -6.00
N GLY A 123 5.34 -2.87 -7.26
CA GLY A 123 5.77 -4.23 -7.61
C GLY A 123 7.23 -4.48 -7.25
N ASN A 124 7.49 -4.87 -6.00
CA ASN A 124 8.80 -5.22 -5.48
C ASN A 124 8.63 -6.13 -4.24
N LEU A 125 9.36 -7.25 -4.17
CA LEU A 125 9.31 -8.17 -3.02
C LEU A 125 10.46 -7.97 -2.01
N VAL A 126 11.35 -7.00 -2.26
CA VAL A 126 12.53 -6.71 -1.43
C VAL A 126 12.32 -5.44 -0.63
N CYS A 127 12.23 -4.28 -1.29
CA CYS A 127 12.17 -2.98 -0.59
C CYS A 127 10.97 -2.86 0.36
N PRO A 128 9.72 -3.22 -0.04
CA PRO A 128 8.55 -3.03 0.82
C PRO A 128 8.57 -3.82 2.13
N SER A 129 9.40 -4.86 2.22
CA SER A 129 9.54 -5.66 3.45
C SER A 129 9.99 -4.83 4.66
N SER A 130 10.77 -3.77 4.42
CA SER A 130 11.43 -2.98 5.46
C SER A 130 10.64 -1.74 5.91
N TYR A 131 9.48 -1.47 5.31
CA TYR A 131 8.70 -0.26 5.56
C TYR A 131 7.29 -0.63 6.03
N ASP A 132 6.98 -0.28 7.28
CA ASP A 132 5.63 -0.32 7.83
C ASP A 132 4.82 0.87 7.28
N LEU A 133 3.58 0.65 6.83
CA LEU A 133 2.68 1.71 6.36
C LEU A 133 1.56 2.01 7.36
N GLY A 134 1.56 1.33 8.52
CA GLY A 134 0.47 1.37 9.48
C GLY A 134 -0.66 0.42 9.13
N GLU A 135 -0.44 -0.50 8.19
CA GLU A 135 -1.46 -1.46 7.78
C GLU A 135 -1.89 -2.41 8.92
N SER A 136 -3.14 -2.87 8.87
CA SER A 136 -3.67 -3.94 9.71
C SER A 136 -3.22 -5.31 9.19
N LEU A 137 -3.15 -5.46 7.86
CA LEU A 137 -2.77 -6.71 7.21
C LEU A 137 -1.85 -6.44 6.02
N ARG A 138 -0.72 -7.16 5.97
CA ARG A 138 0.14 -7.22 4.78
C ARG A 138 -0.09 -8.54 4.05
N VAL A 139 -0.47 -8.45 2.78
CA VAL A 139 -0.71 -9.61 1.91
C VAL A 139 0.37 -9.66 0.85
N VAL A 140 1.12 -10.77 0.83
CA VAL A 140 2.10 -11.06 -0.22
C VAL A 140 1.41 -11.87 -1.31
N MET A 141 1.46 -11.38 -2.55
CA MET A 141 0.96 -12.10 -3.72
C MET A 141 2.12 -12.65 -4.54
N LEU A 142 1.95 -13.88 -5.02
CA LEU A 142 2.89 -14.60 -5.88
C LEU A 142 2.11 -15.18 -7.06
N SER A 143 2.68 -15.13 -8.25
CA SER A 143 2.11 -15.79 -9.43
C SER A 143 2.87 -17.07 -9.75
N VAL A 144 2.17 -18.07 -10.29
CA VAL A 144 2.79 -19.33 -10.73
C VAL A 144 3.90 -19.11 -11.77
N THR A 145 3.80 -18.04 -12.55
CA THR A 145 4.78 -17.66 -13.57
C THR A 145 6.08 -17.09 -13.01
N GLU A 146 6.13 -16.76 -11.71
CA GLU A 146 7.37 -16.31 -11.04
C GLU A 146 8.32 -17.47 -10.69
N GLY A 147 7.84 -18.72 -10.76
CA GLY A 147 8.61 -19.91 -10.43
C GLY A 147 8.55 -20.29 -8.94
N GLU A 148 8.83 -21.55 -8.66
CA GLU A 148 8.76 -22.18 -7.33
C GLU A 148 10.08 -22.11 -6.53
N ASP A 149 11.07 -21.39 -7.07
CA ASP A 149 12.49 -21.48 -6.67
C ASP A 149 12.86 -20.75 -5.36
N LYS A 150 11.88 -20.42 -4.51
CA LYS A 150 12.11 -19.89 -3.16
C LYS A 150 11.58 -20.88 -2.11
N PRO A 151 12.38 -21.23 -1.09
CA PRO A 151 11.95 -22.16 -0.05
C PRO A 151 10.74 -21.57 0.71
N LEU A 152 9.76 -22.43 0.96
CA LEU A 152 8.62 -22.19 1.85
C LEU A 152 9.08 -22.02 3.31
#